data_AF-A0A919PGV0-F1
#
_entry.id   AF-A0A919PGV0-F1
#
_cell.length_a   1.000
_cell.length_b   1.000
_cell.length_c   1.000
_cell.angle_alpha   90.00
_cell.angle_beta   90.00
_cell.angle_gamma   90.00
#
_symmetry.space_group_name_H-M   'P 1'
#
loop_
_entity.id
_entity.type
_entity.pdbx_description
1 polymer ?
#
loop_
_entity_poly.entity_id
_entity_poly.type
_entity_poly.pdbx_seq_one_letter_code
_entity_poly.pdbx_strand_id
1 'polypeptide(L)'
;MTTAQSPVERYLDEMFDRLAGTGAPGRRMLAEAESHLLAATEDGIGRGLDPETAERDAVARFGAAAEIARQVPPAPASLRAALRRSAVGGWAVAGAALAWYGTSGVLTWLLGRPFAQLLVATDRFGRDRNMCERPWVPSEPGLDCAGHYFGQLDRVPVGGARFPFAVVALIGIGLLVALVVARRWTPLGTAAWTPAGPTLGLAFAVPFGFVALLLAFYGVVGASARMQNWTLSYFVAGLLAGVIAVVAVRKARRAT
;
A
#
# COMPACT_ATOMS: atom_id res chain seq x y z
N MET A 1 2.06 -20.76 39.62
CA MET A 1 1.25 -21.92 39.19
C MET A 1 0.48 -21.46 37.96
N THR A 2 1.02 -21.72 36.77
CA THR A 2 0.32 -21.46 35.50
C THR A 2 -0.72 -22.57 35.38
N THR A 3 -2.00 -22.23 35.58
CA THR A 3 -3.11 -23.16 35.35
C THR A 3 -3.03 -23.63 33.91
N ALA A 4 -2.84 -24.94 33.70
CA ALA A 4 -2.89 -25.51 32.37
C ALA A 4 -4.28 -25.22 31.79
N GLN A 5 -4.32 -24.57 30.62
CA GLN A 5 -5.56 -24.17 29.98
C GLN A 5 -6.42 -25.39 29.64
N SER A 6 -7.70 -25.32 30.00
CA SER A 6 -8.66 -26.43 29.85
C SER A 6 -8.80 -26.85 28.38
N PRO A 7 -9.06 -28.14 28.08
CA PRO A 7 -9.38 -28.58 26.72
C PRO A 7 -10.52 -27.78 26.06
N VAL A 8 -11.59 -27.45 26.80
CA VAL A 8 -12.71 -26.62 26.30
C VAL A 8 -12.26 -25.19 26.04
N GLU A 9 -11.52 -24.55 26.96
CA GLU A 9 -11.02 -23.18 26.76
C GLU A 9 -10.12 -23.08 25.51
N ARG A 10 -9.21 -24.04 25.32
CA ARG A 10 -8.34 -24.09 24.15
C ARG A 10 -9.15 -24.26 22.85
N TYR A 11 -10.20 -25.07 22.90
CA TYR A 11 -11.11 -25.23 21.76
C TYR A 11 -11.86 -23.94 21.44
N LEU A 12 -12.36 -23.24 22.46
CA LEU A 12 -13.06 -21.97 22.29
C LEU A 12 -12.15 -20.85 21.78
N ASP A 13 -10.90 -20.79 22.22
CA ASP A 13 -9.90 -19.86 21.68
C ASP A 13 -9.64 -20.14 20.19
N GLU A 14 -9.41 -21.40 19.82
CA GLU A 14 -9.25 -21.80 18.43
C GLU A 14 -10.49 -21.44 17.58
N MET A 15 -11.68 -21.67 18.12
CA MET A 15 -12.94 -21.37 17.45
C MET A 15 -13.16 -19.85 17.33
N PHE A 16 -12.79 -19.06 18.34
CA PHE A 16 -12.84 -17.60 18.33
C PHE A 16 -11.98 -17.03 17.22
N ASP A 17 -10.73 -17.49 17.11
CA ASP A 17 -9.80 -17.07 16.05
C ASP A 17 -10.33 -17.40 14.66
N ARG A 18 -10.95 -18.58 14.48
CA ARG A 18 -11.53 -19.00 13.20
C ARG A 18 -12.82 -18.27 12.85
N LEU A 19 -13.62 -17.87 13.83
CA LEU A 19 -14.84 -17.09 13.63
C LEU A 19 -14.56 -15.59 13.48
N ALA A 20 -13.31 -15.14 13.59
CA ALA A 20 -12.94 -13.76 13.39
C ALA A 20 -13.44 -13.23 12.02
N GLY A 21 -14.17 -12.12 12.05
CA GLY A 21 -14.73 -11.49 10.84
C GLY A 21 -16.14 -11.97 10.43
N THR A 22 -16.70 -13.00 11.07
CA THR A 22 -18.09 -13.45 10.84
C THR A 22 -19.13 -12.60 11.59
N GLY A 23 -18.70 -11.65 12.43
CA GLY A 23 -19.56 -10.64 13.04
C GLY A 23 -20.52 -11.19 14.10
N ALA A 24 -21.79 -10.75 14.07
CA ALA A 24 -22.80 -11.20 15.01
C ALA A 24 -23.12 -12.71 14.90
N PRO A 25 -23.21 -13.31 13.69
CA PRO A 25 -23.29 -14.76 13.53
C PRO A 25 -22.20 -15.54 14.27
N GLY A 26 -20.92 -15.16 14.13
CA GLY A 26 -19.84 -15.83 14.84
C GLY A 26 -19.92 -15.72 16.36
N ARG A 27 -20.25 -14.54 16.88
CA ARG A 27 -20.42 -14.37 18.33
C ARG A 27 -21.55 -15.25 18.88
N ARG A 28 -22.65 -15.38 18.14
CA ARG A 28 -23.74 -16.30 18.51
C ARG A 28 -23.28 -17.75 18.47
N MET A 29 -22.59 -18.16 17.40
CA MET A 29 -22.06 -19.52 17.26
C MET A 29 -21.07 -19.86 18.37
N LEU A 30 -20.19 -18.92 18.77
CA LEU A 30 -19.24 -19.15 19.85
C LEU A 30 -19.93 -19.33 21.21
N ALA A 31 -20.92 -18.49 21.52
CA ALA A 31 -21.71 -18.61 22.75
C ALA A 31 -22.54 -19.91 22.77
N GLU A 32 -23.07 -20.32 21.62
CA GLU A 32 -23.78 -21.59 21.47
C GLU A 32 -22.84 -22.79 21.64
N ALA A 33 -21.64 -22.74 21.05
CA ALA A 33 -20.62 -23.77 21.23
C ALA A 33 -20.16 -23.89 22.68
N GLU A 34 -19.89 -22.77 23.35
CA GLU A 34 -19.57 -22.73 24.78
C GLU A 34 -20.67 -23.41 25.60
N SER A 35 -21.94 -23.02 25.39
CA SER A 35 -23.07 -23.61 26.10
C SER A 35 -23.19 -25.12 25.87
N HIS A 36 -22.98 -25.61 24.64
CA HIS A 36 -23.05 -27.03 24.34
C HIS A 36 -21.88 -27.83 24.91
N LEU A 37 -20.67 -27.28 24.88
CA LEU A 37 -19.48 -27.91 25.45
C LEU A 37 -19.57 -28.04 26.97
N LEU A 38 -20.06 -26.99 27.64
CA LEU A 38 -20.30 -27.03 29.09
C LEU A 38 -21.36 -28.08 29.45
N ALA A 39 -22.50 -28.09 28.74
CA ALA A 39 -23.55 -29.10 28.96
C ALA A 39 -23.06 -30.54 28.71
N ALA A 40 -22.26 -30.76 27.67
CA ALA A 40 -21.68 -32.07 27.37
C ALA A 40 -20.62 -32.51 28.40
N THR A 41 -19.87 -31.55 28.95
CA THR A 41 -18.90 -31.80 30.02
C THR A 41 -19.62 -32.20 31.31
N GLU A 42 -20.68 -31.48 31.69
CA GLU A 42 -21.52 -31.82 32.84
C GLU A 42 -22.15 -33.22 32.70
N ASP A 43 -22.64 -33.59 31.52
CA ASP A 43 -23.12 -34.95 31.23
C ASP A 43 -22.02 -36.02 31.38
N GLY A 44 -20.81 -35.73 30.91
CA GLY A 44 -19.64 -36.61 31.10
C GLY A 44 -19.31 -36.85 32.57
N ILE A 45 -19.33 -35.79 33.38
CA ILE A 45 -19.12 -35.87 34.83
C ILE A 45 -20.25 -36.66 35.49
N GLY A 46 -21.51 -36.44 35.09
CA GLY A 46 -22.66 -37.20 35.57
C GLY A 46 -22.58 -38.71 35.28
N ARG A 47 -21.87 -39.09 34.20
CA ARG A 47 -21.54 -40.49 33.85
C ARG A 47 -20.33 -41.05 34.60
N GLY A 48 -19.70 -40.26 35.48
CA GLY A 48 -18.57 -40.68 36.31
C GLY A 48 -17.19 -40.49 35.66
N LEU A 49 -17.08 -39.73 34.57
CA LEU A 49 -15.77 -39.34 34.03
C LEU A 49 -15.11 -38.28 34.93
N ASP A 50 -13.78 -38.31 35.00
CA ASP A 50 -13.06 -37.19 35.61
C ASP A 50 -13.24 -35.91 34.76
N PRO A 51 -13.17 -34.71 35.36
CA PRO A 51 -13.47 -33.45 34.67
C PRO A 51 -12.67 -33.24 33.38
N GLU A 52 -11.37 -33.53 33.39
CA GLU A 52 -10.51 -33.31 32.21
C GLU A 52 -10.85 -34.28 31.08
N THR A 53 -11.13 -35.55 31.41
CA THR A 53 -11.59 -36.54 30.42
C THR A 53 -12.99 -36.20 29.89
N ALA A 54 -13.90 -35.68 30.73
CA ALA A 54 -15.22 -35.23 30.31
C ALA A 54 -15.13 -34.07 29.30
N GLU A 55 -14.24 -33.09 29.54
CA GLU A 55 -13.98 -32.00 28.59
C GLU A 55 -13.41 -32.51 27.26
N ARG A 56 -12.45 -33.44 27.30
CA ARG A 56 -11.89 -34.05 26.08
C ARG A 56 -12.96 -34.84 25.30
N ASP A 57 -13.83 -35.58 26.00
CA ASP A 57 -14.97 -36.29 25.40
C ASP A 57 -15.95 -35.30 24.75
N ALA A 58 -16.28 -34.21 25.45
CA ALA A 58 -17.15 -33.15 24.93
C ALA A 58 -16.60 -32.53 23.64
N VAL A 59 -15.32 -32.13 23.62
CA VAL A 59 -14.66 -31.59 22.42
C VAL A 59 -14.63 -32.61 21.28
N ALA A 60 -14.30 -33.88 21.56
CA ALA A 60 -14.26 -34.94 20.56
C ALA A 60 -15.63 -35.18 19.92
N ARG A 61 -16.72 -35.13 20.72
CA ARG A 61 -18.10 -35.28 20.25
C ARG A 61 -18.62 -34.06 19.51
N PHE A 62 -18.21 -32.86 19.91
CA PHE A 62 -18.62 -31.61 19.27
C PHE A 62 -18.03 -31.48 17.86
N GLY A 63 -16.80 -31.97 17.65
CA GLY A 63 -16.14 -32.04 16.36
C GLY A 63 -15.09 -30.95 16.15
N ALA A 64 -14.41 -30.97 15.00
CA ALA A 64 -13.30 -30.05 14.75
C ALA A 64 -13.77 -28.60 14.60
N ALA A 65 -13.14 -27.66 15.33
CA ALA A 65 -13.46 -26.22 15.26
C ALA A 65 -13.41 -25.68 13.81
N ALA A 66 -12.52 -26.24 12.99
CA ALA A 66 -12.40 -25.97 11.56
C ALA A 66 -13.69 -26.22 10.76
N GLU A 67 -14.38 -27.32 11.06
CA GLU A 67 -15.56 -27.77 10.31
C GLU A 67 -16.78 -26.95 10.69
N ILE A 68 -16.94 -26.66 11.97
CA ILE A 68 -18.04 -25.84 12.47
C ILE A 68 -17.88 -24.39 12.02
N ALA A 69 -16.67 -23.82 12.13
CA ALA A 69 -16.43 -22.44 11.72
C ALA A 69 -16.69 -22.21 10.22
N ARG A 70 -16.46 -23.21 9.36
CA ARG A 70 -16.75 -23.13 7.91
C ARG A 70 -18.24 -23.04 7.57
N GLN A 71 -19.12 -23.43 8.50
CA GLN A 71 -20.57 -23.37 8.31
C GLN A 71 -21.13 -21.97 8.61
N VAL A 72 -20.39 -21.12 9.31
CA VAL A 72 -20.83 -19.76 9.62
C VAL A 72 -20.55 -18.86 8.42
N PRO A 73 -21.58 -18.32 7.74
CA PRO A 73 -21.35 -17.44 6.61
C PRO A 73 -20.61 -16.17 7.08
N PRO A 74 -19.67 -15.65 6.28
CA PRO A 74 -19.04 -14.38 6.59
C PRO A 74 -20.11 -13.30 6.72
N ALA A 75 -19.95 -12.40 7.70
CA ALA A 75 -20.88 -11.28 7.82
C ALA A 75 -20.87 -10.49 6.50
N PRO A 76 -22.04 -10.13 5.94
CA PRO A 76 -22.08 -9.24 4.80
C PRO A 76 -21.31 -7.99 5.18
N ALA A 77 -20.24 -7.70 4.42
CA ALA A 77 -19.42 -6.53 4.67
C ALA A 77 -20.35 -5.32 4.57
N SER A 78 -20.68 -4.70 5.72
CA SER A 78 -21.56 -3.54 5.68
C SER A 78 -20.93 -2.49 4.78
N LEU A 79 -21.71 -1.94 3.84
CA LEU A 79 -21.23 -0.90 2.92
C LEU A 79 -20.53 0.23 3.69
N ARG A 80 -21.05 0.57 4.88
CA ARG A 80 -20.45 1.53 5.80
C ARG A 80 -19.04 1.11 6.28
N ALA A 81 -18.83 -0.16 6.65
CA ALA A 81 -17.50 -0.64 7.03
C ALA A 81 -16.53 -0.65 5.85
N ALA A 82 -16.99 -1.05 4.66
CA ALA A 82 -16.20 -0.98 3.43
C ALA A 82 -15.79 0.47 3.12
N LEU A 83 -16.74 1.41 3.13
CA LEU A 83 -16.49 2.84 2.92
C LEU A 83 -15.50 3.43 3.94
N ARG A 84 -15.63 3.07 5.22
CA ARG A 84 -14.71 3.50 6.28
C ARG A 84 -13.27 3.03 6.03
N ARG A 85 -13.09 1.75 5.70
CA ARG A 85 -11.76 1.20 5.37
C ARG A 85 -11.21 1.82 4.09
N SER A 86 -12.04 2.02 3.07
CA SER A 86 -11.66 2.69 1.83
C SER A 86 -11.27 4.15 2.05
N ALA A 87 -11.95 4.87 2.95
CA ALA A 87 -11.59 6.25 3.28
C ALA A 87 -10.22 6.34 3.97
N VAL A 88 -9.93 5.46 4.93
CA VAL A 88 -8.62 5.38 5.61
C VAL A 88 -7.52 4.96 4.63
N GLY A 89 -7.79 3.95 3.80
CA GLY A 89 -6.87 3.51 2.75
C GLY A 89 -6.61 4.63 1.74
N GLY A 90 -7.66 5.31 1.29
CA GLY A 90 -7.58 6.44 0.35
C GLY A 90 -6.79 7.60 0.91
N TRP A 91 -6.98 7.95 2.19
CA TRP A 91 -6.15 8.94 2.88
C TRP A 91 -4.67 8.53 2.85
N ALA A 92 -4.34 7.30 3.26
CA ALA A 92 -2.96 6.82 3.28
C ALA A 92 -2.32 6.85 1.89
N VAL A 93 -3.04 6.38 0.86
CA VAL A 93 -2.60 6.38 -0.54
C VAL A 93 -2.39 7.80 -1.04
N ALA A 94 -3.32 8.72 -0.79
CA ALA A 94 -3.20 10.13 -1.20
C ALA A 94 -1.99 10.80 -0.55
N GLY A 95 -1.80 10.63 0.77
CA GLY A 95 -0.64 11.15 1.49
C GLY A 95 0.68 10.61 0.94
N ALA A 96 0.77 9.31 0.69
CA ALA A 96 1.96 8.67 0.12
C ALA A 96 2.24 9.14 -1.31
N ALA A 97 1.21 9.25 -2.16
CA ALA A 97 1.35 9.68 -3.54
C ALA A 97 1.82 11.15 -3.63
N LEU A 98 1.24 12.04 -2.82
CA LEU A 98 1.65 13.46 -2.76
C LEU A 98 3.07 13.61 -2.21
N ALA A 99 3.41 12.87 -1.15
CA ALA A 99 4.75 12.87 -0.60
C ALA A 99 5.77 12.41 -1.66
N TRP A 100 5.54 11.26 -2.30
CA TRP A 100 6.39 10.72 -3.37
C TRP A 100 6.57 11.71 -4.53
N TYR A 101 5.46 12.24 -5.06
CA TYR A 101 5.48 13.18 -6.18
C TYR A 101 6.25 14.45 -5.81
N GLY A 102 5.94 15.04 -4.65
CA GLY A 102 6.62 16.24 -4.16
C GLY A 102 8.12 16.01 -3.91
N THR A 103 8.50 14.92 -3.24
CA THR A 103 9.92 14.61 -2.99
C THR A 103 10.69 14.34 -4.28
N SER A 104 10.06 13.69 -5.27
CA SER A 104 10.66 13.46 -6.58
C SER A 104 10.91 14.78 -7.33
N GLY A 105 9.98 15.73 -7.23
CA GLY A 105 10.15 17.08 -7.78
C GLY A 105 11.26 17.86 -7.08
N VAL A 106 11.32 17.81 -5.74
CA VAL A 106 12.40 18.43 -4.95
C VAL A 106 13.75 17.82 -5.30
N LEU A 107 13.83 16.50 -5.41
CA LEU A 107 15.06 15.80 -5.76
C LEU A 107 15.53 16.16 -7.17
N THR A 108 14.60 16.18 -8.14
CA THR A 108 14.88 16.62 -9.51
C THR A 108 15.39 18.06 -9.54
N TRP A 109 14.80 18.95 -8.75
CA TRP A 109 15.24 20.34 -8.64
C TRP A 109 16.64 20.46 -8.02
N LEU A 110 16.91 19.75 -6.91
CA LEU A 110 18.21 19.74 -6.24
C LEU A 110 19.32 19.16 -7.12
N LEU A 111 19.02 18.07 -7.84
CA LEU A 111 19.99 17.37 -8.69
C LEU A 111 20.12 18.01 -10.08
N GLY A 112 19.10 18.69 -10.58
CA GLY A 112 19.08 19.26 -11.93
C GLY A 112 20.20 20.27 -12.15
N ARG A 113 20.45 21.14 -11.17
CA ARG A 113 21.51 22.16 -11.27
C ARG A 113 22.92 21.57 -11.31
N PRO A 114 23.37 20.76 -10.34
CA PRO A 114 24.71 20.16 -10.38
C PRO A 114 24.86 19.17 -11.54
N PHE A 115 23.81 18.44 -11.92
CA PHE A 115 23.87 17.52 -13.06
C PHE A 115 24.05 18.26 -14.39
N ALA A 116 23.35 19.39 -14.58
CA ALA A 116 23.55 20.22 -15.76
C ALA A 116 24.95 20.87 -15.76
N GLN A 117 25.43 21.36 -14.61
CA GLN A 117 26.82 21.84 -14.49
C GLN A 117 27.85 20.75 -14.83
N LEU A 118 27.62 19.53 -14.36
CA LEU A 118 28.44 18.37 -14.69
C LEU A 118 28.36 18.06 -16.19
N LEU A 119 27.18 18.02 -16.79
CA LEU A 119 27.01 17.78 -18.24
C LEU A 119 27.70 18.84 -19.11
N VAL A 120 27.68 20.10 -18.68
CA VAL A 120 28.42 21.20 -19.30
C VAL A 120 29.93 20.98 -19.13
N ALA A 121 30.39 20.54 -17.95
CA ALA A 121 31.80 20.33 -17.65
C ALA A 121 32.41 19.05 -18.25
N THR A 122 31.64 17.96 -18.39
CA THR A 122 32.11 16.62 -18.82
C THR A 122 31.96 16.35 -20.30
N ASP A 123 31.62 17.38 -21.07
CA ASP A 123 31.95 17.46 -22.48
C ASP A 123 31.40 16.33 -23.41
N ARG A 124 30.07 16.19 -23.44
CA ARG A 124 29.35 15.73 -24.64
C ARG A 124 28.78 16.90 -25.46
N PHE A 125 28.86 18.11 -24.91
CA PHE A 125 28.41 19.39 -25.48
C PHE A 125 29.47 20.52 -25.36
N GLY A 126 30.61 20.29 -24.70
CA GLY A 126 31.61 21.32 -24.35
C GLY A 126 32.81 21.46 -25.30
N ARG A 127 32.95 20.58 -26.31
CA ARG A 127 34.06 20.61 -27.28
C ARG A 127 34.00 21.85 -28.17
N ASP A 128 32.79 22.38 -28.35
CA ASP A 128 32.60 23.68 -28.97
C ASP A 128 32.68 24.77 -27.92
N ARG A 129 33.85 25.43 -27.83
CA ARG A 129 34.04 26.68 -27.07
C ARG A 129 33.02 27.76 -27.45
N ASN A 130 32.35 27.61 -28.60
CA ASN A 130 31.46 28.59 -29.20
C ASN A 130 29.98 28.14 -29.16
N MET A 131 29.62 27.15 -28.31
CA MET A 131 28.23 26.67 -28.23
C MET A 131 27.25 27.80 -27.87
N CYS A 132 27.69 28.75 -27.04
CA CYS A 132 26.95 29.93 -26.62
C CYS A 132 26.93 31.05 -27.68
N GLU A 133 27.76 30.94 -28.73
CA GLU A 133 27.84 31.88 -29.85
C GLU A 133 27.01 31.38 -31.06
N ARG A 134 26.39 30.20 -30.96
CA ARG A 134 25.64 29.64 -32.09
C ARG A 134 24.34 30.43 -32.33
N PRO A 135 24.00 30.77 -33.59
CA PRO A 135 22.93 31.72 -33.91
C PRO A 135 21.52 31.27 -33.54
N TRP A 136 21.32 30.00 -33.18
CA TRP A 136 20.04 29.47 -32.68
C TRP A 136 19.92 29.48 -31.15
N VAL A 137 21.01 29.82 -30.43
CA VAL A 137 20.98 30.05 -29.00
C VAL A 137 20.66 31.54 -28.81
N PRO A 138 19.48 31.90 -28.27
CA PRO A 138 19.12 33.30 -28.06
C PRO A 138 20.15 33.94 -27.15
N SER A 139 20.80 35.02 -27.57
CA SER A 139 21.76 35.74 -26.73
C SER A 139 21.01 36.84 -25.97
N GLU A 140 20.52 36.53 -24.76
CA GLU A 140 20.17 37.60 -23.81
C GLU A 140 21.42 38.01 -23.04
N PRO A 141 21.88 39.27 -23.16
CA PRO A 141 23.17 39.73 -22.64
C PRO A 141 23.27 39.72 -21.10
N GLY A 142 22.19 39.42 -20.38
CA GLY A 142 22.15 39.36 -18.92
C GLY A 142 22.19 37.94 -18.31
N LEU A 143 22.17 36.88 -19.13
CA LEU A 143 22.16 35.49 -18.66
C LEU A 143 23.46 34.80 -19.08
N ASP A 144 24.07 34.05 -18.15
CA ASP A 144 25.17 33.16 -18.52
C ASP A 144 24.66 32.01 -19.41
N CYS A 145 25.55 31.39 -20.16
CA CYS A 145 25.19 30.33 -21.11
C CYS A 145 24.48 29.14 -20.42
N ALA A 146 24.83 28.87 -19.16
CA ALA A 146 24.12 27.92 -18.33
C ALA A 146 22.67 28.34 -18.09
N GLY A 147 22.42 29.59 -17.71
CA GLY A 147 21.09 30.18 -17.54
C GLY A 147 20.24 30.11 -18.80
N HIS A 148 20.83 30.34 -19.98
CA HIS A 148 20.15 30.15 -21.27
C HIS A 148 19.75 28.70 -21.53
N TYR A 149 20.68 27.77 -21.28
CA TYR A 149 20.43 26.35 -21.44
C TYR A 149 19.33 25.86 -20.49
N PHE A 150 19.31 26.32 -19.24
CA PHE A 150 18.22 26.07 -18.29
C PHE A 150 16.89 26.65 -18.79
N GLY A 151 16.89 27.91 -19.26
CA GLY A 151 15.69 28.57 -19.76
C GLY A 151 15.07 27.90 -20.99
N GLN A 152 15.87 27.20 -21.81
CA GLN A 152 15.36 26.41 -22.94
C GLN A 152 14.98 24.97 -22.56
N LEU A 153 15.71 24.33 -21.65
CA LEU A 153 15.29 23.03 -21.09
C LEU A 153 13.94 23.14 -20.36
N ASP A 154 13.68 24.29 -19.72
CA ASP A 154 12.39 24.63 -19.12
C ASP A 154 11.23 24.81 -20.15
N ARG A 155 11.52 24.81 -21.47
CA ARG A 155 10.50 24.86 -22.54
C ARG A 155 10.01 23.47 -23.02
N VAL A 156 10.61 22.37 -22.56
CA VAL A 156 10.05 21.00 -22.67
C VAL A 156 8.98 20.87 -21.57
N PRO A 157 7.75 20.39 -21.86
CA PRO A 157 6.50 21.00 -21.40
C PRO A 157 6.50 21.57 -19.98
N VAL A 158 6.68 22.89 -19.92
CA VAL A 158 5.85 23.91 -19.25
C VAL A 158 5.12 23.47 -17.97
N GLY A 159 5.71 23.85 -16.84
CA GLY A 159 5.15 23.73 -15.49
C GLY A 159 6.18 23.92 -14.38
N GLY A 160 7.48 23.84 -14.70
CA GLY A 160 8.62 24.05 -13.80
C GLY A 160 8.77 25.46 -13.19
N ALA A 161 7.79 26.35 -13.41
CA ALA A 161 7.67 27.59 -12.65
C ALA A 161 7.32 27.25 -11.20
N ARG A 162 8.32 26.89 -10.39
CA ARG A 162 8.21 26.78 -8.92
C ARG A 162 6.94 26.05 -8.49
N PHE A 163 6.52 25.00 -9.23
CA PHE A 163 5.45 24.14 -8.75
C PHE A 163 5.87 23.77 -7.33
N PRO A 164 5.02 23.96 -6.32
CA PRO A 164 5.50 23.99 -4.97
C PRO A 164 5.68 22.54 -4.51
N PHE A 165 6.59 21.79 -5.14
CA PHE A 165 6.89 20.39 -4.90
C PHE A 165 7.22 20.18 -3.43
N ALA A 166 7.91 21.15 -2.81
CA ALA A 166 8.10 21.20 -1.37
C ALA A 166 6.77 21.30 -0.61
N VAL A 167 5.85 22.18 -1.01
CA VAL A 167 4.51 22.28 -0.38
C VAL A 167 3.71 21.00 -0.63
N VAL A 168 3.73 20.41 -1.83
CA VAL A 168 3.05 19.16 -2.14
C VAL A 168 3.62 18.01 -1.30
N ALA A 169 4.94 17.94 -1.14
CA ALA A 169 5.60 16.98 -0.28
C ALA A 169 5.18 17.18 1.19
N LEU A 170 5.20 18.42 1.67
CA LEU A 170 4.79 18.77 3.04
C LEU A 170 3.32 18.46 3.30
N ILE A 171 2.42 18.69 2.34
CA ILE A 171 1.01 18.29 2.43
C ILE A 171 0.90 16.77 2.51
N GLY A 172 1.60 16.03 1.65
CA GLY A 172 1.61 14.57 1.67
C GLY A 172 2.10 14.00 3.00
N ILE A 173 3.22 14.50 3.50
CA ILE A 173 3.78 14.14 4.82
C ILE A 173 2.80 14.53 5.93
N GLY A 174 2.23 15.73 5.88
CA GLY A 174 1.24 16.23 6.84
C GLY A 174 0.01 15.33 6.91
N LEU A 175 -0.51 14.87 5.77
CA LEU A 175 -1.61 13.90 5.71
C LEU A 175 -1.23 12.57 6.37
N LEU A 176 -0.02 12.05 6.12
CA LEU A 176 0.43 10.81 6.74
C LEU A 176 0.63 10.95 8.26
N VAL A 177 1.23 12.05 8.72
CA VAL A 177 1.39 12.35 10.15
C VAL A 177 0.03 12.51 10.81
N ALA A 178 -0.88 13.28 10.21
CA ALA A 178 -2.24 13.45 10.69
C ALA A 178 -2.97 12.10 10.79
N LEU A 179 -2.78 11.20 9.81
CA LEU A 179 -3.35 9.85 9.87
C LEU A 179 -2.76 9.03 11.03
N VAL A 180 -1.45 9.05 11.24
CA VAL A 180 -0.78 8.33 12.35
C VAL A 180 -1.27 8.86 13.70
N VAL A 181 -1.32 10.18 13.86
CA VAL A 181 -1.85 10.84 15.07
C VAL A 181 -3.32 10.46 15.26
N ALA A 182 -4.16 10.60 14.24
CA ALA A 182 -5.57 10.25 14.33
C ALA A 182 -5.76 8.77 14.70
N ARG A 183 -4.95 7.84 14.16
CA ARG A 183 -5.00 6.42 14.54
C ARG A 183 -4.58 6.17 15.99
N ARG A 184 -3.69 6.98 16.55
CA ARG A 184 -3.24 6.85 17.95
C ARG A 184 -4.29 7.32 18.95
N TRP A 185 -5.08 8.35 18.59
CA TRP A 185 -5.98 9.02 19.54
C TRP A 185 -7.47 8.81 19.25
N THR A 186 -7.83 8.12 18.17
CA THR A 186 -9.23 7.92 17.76
C THR A 186 -9.51 6.45 17.42
N PRO A 187 -10.79 6.05 17.24
CA PRO A 187 -11.16 4.69 16.85
C PRO A 187 -10.56 4.21 15.52
N LEU A 188 -9.96 5.11 14.72
CA LEU A 188 -9.25 4.78 13.48
C LEU A 188 -8.08 3.79 13.68
N GLY A 189 -7.54 3.69 14.90
CA GLY A 189 -6.51 2.70 15.25
C GLY A 189 -7.03 1.26 15.36
N THR A 190 -8.34 1.06 15.50
CA THR A 190 -8.91 -0.27 15.74
C THR A 190 -8.91 -1.14 14.48
N ALA A 191 -9.01 -2.46 14.68
CA ALA A 191 -9.13 -3.44 13.59
C ALA A 191 -10.35 -3.17 12.68
N ALA A 192 -11.38 -2.47 13.19
CA ALA A 192 -12.55 -2.12 12.41
C ALA A 192 -12.24 -1.16 11.24
N TRP A 193 -11.27 -0.26 11.41
CA TRP A 193 -10.92 0.80 10.45
C TRP A 193 -9.66 0.48 9.64
N THR A 194 -8.86 -0.49 10.08
CA THR A 194 -7.65 -0.88 9.38
C THR A 194 -8.03 -1.66 8.11
N PRO A 195 -7.63 -1.21 6.91
CA PRO A 195 -7.87 -1.98 5.69
C PRO A 195 -7.18 -3.33 5.80
N ALA A 196 -7.82 -4.40 5.34
CA ALA A 196 -7.15 -5.69 5.30
C ALA A 196 -5.90 -5.60 4.40
N GLY A 197 -4.79 -6.22 4.80
CA GLY A 197 -3.56 -6.27 4.00
C GLY A 197 -3.78 -6.51 2.50
N PRO A 198 -4.66 -7.45 2.08
CA PRO A 198 -4.95 -7.67 0.66
C PRO A 198 -5.69 -6.52 -0.04
N THR A 199 -6.58 -5.80 0.63
CA THR A 199 -7.30 -4.65 0.02
C THR A 199 -6.36 -3.48 -0.23
N LEU A 200 -5.45 -3.21 0.71
CA LEU A 200 -4.39 -2.22 0.53
C LEU A 200 -3.45 -2.61 -0.62
N GLY A 201 -3.04 -3.88 -0.68
CA GLY A 201 -2.19 -4.39 -1.77
C GLY A 201 -2.82 -4.23 -3.16
N LEU A 202 -4.12 -4.53 -3.30
CA LEU A 202 -4.86 -4.34 -4.54
C LEU A 202 -5.04 -2.85 -4.89
N ALA A 203 -5.34 -2.00 -3.90
CA ALA A 203 -5.50 -0.56 -4.10
C ALA A 203 -4.22 0.10 -4.64
N PHE A 204 -3.04 -0.41 -4.28
CA PHE A 204 -1.77 0.01 -4.87
C PHE A 204 -1.49 -0.70 -6.21
N ALA A 205 -1.77 -1.99 -6.33
CA ALA A 205 -1.43 -2.75 -7.54
C ALA A 205 -2.16 -2.25 -8.80
N VAL A 206 -3.44 -1.85 -8.67
CA VAL A 206 -4.24 -1.42 -9.82
C VAL A 206 -3.69 -0.14 -10.48
N PRO A 207 -3.51 0.99 -9.78
CA PRO A 207 -2.99 2.20 -10.41
C PRO A 207 -1.55 2.02 -10.91
N PHE A 208 -0.70 1.33 -10.15
CA PHE A 208 0.68 1.05 -10.60
C PHE A 208 0.73 0.13 -11.80
N GLY A 209 -0.15 -0.89 -11.88
CA GLY A 209 -0.27 -1.75 -13.05
C GLY A 209 -0.76 -0.98 -14.28
N PHE A 210 -1.73 -0.07 -14.11
CA PHE A 210 -2.19 0.79 -15.19
C PHE A 210 -1.09 1.74 -15.69
N VAL A 211 -0.39 2.43 -14.77
CA VAL A 211 0.75 3.30 -15.09
C VAL A 211 1.86 2.50 -15.77
N ALA A 212 2.14 1.27 -15.30
CA ALA A 212 3.12 0.39 -15.91
C ALA A 212 2.82 0.11 -17.38
N LEU A 213 1.56 -0.24 -17.68
CA LEU A 213 1.10 -0.50 -19.05
C LEU A 213 1.21 0.75 -19.92
N LEU A 214 0.76 1.91 -19.41
CA LEU A 214 0.78 3.16 -20.15
C LEU A 214 2.22 3.60 -20.48
N LEU A 215 3.12 3.55 -19.50
CA LEU A 215 4.53 3.93 -19.68
C LEU A 215 5.29 2.94 -20.56
N ALA A 216 5.05 1.64 -20.41
CA ALA A 216 5.64 0.62 -21.27
C ALA A 216 5.16 0.78 -22.72
N PHE A 217 3.86 1.04 -22.93
CA PHE A 217 3.31 1.34 -24.26
C PHE A 217 3.98 2.58 -24.89
N TYR A 218 4.09 3.66 -24.14
CA TYR A 218 4.75 4.89 -24.62
C TYR A 218 6.23 4.64 -24.97
N GLY A 219 6.92 3.84 -24.17
CA GLY A 219 8.29 3.39 -24.46
C GLY A 219 8.41 2.52 -25.71
N VAL A 220 7.47 1.59 -25.95
CA VAL A 220 7.48 0.75 -27.15
C VAL A 220 7.19 1.57 -28.41
N VAL A 221 6.17 2.43 -28.37
CA VAL A 221 5.79 3.30 -29.50
C VAL A 221 6.89 4.33 -29.78
N GLY A 222 7.48 4.93 -28.75
CA GLY A 222 8.60 5.85 -28.93
C GLY A 222 9.82 5.17 -29.56
N ALA A 223 10.07 3.90 -29.24
CA ALA A 223 11.19 3.12 -29.79
C ALA A 223 10.95 2.80 -31.26
N SER A 224 9.74 2.37 -31.62
CA SER A 224 9.37 2.06 -33.00
C SER A 224 9.37 3.31 -33.89
N ALA A 225 8.91 4.44 -33.36
CA ALA A 225 8.90 5.73 -34.06
C ALA A 225 10.27 6.44 -34.10
N ARG A 226 11.33 5.82 -33.54
CA ARG A 226 12.67 6.43 -33.39
C ARG A 226 12.67 7.80 -32.72
N MET A 227 11.75 8.04 -31.78
CA MET A 227 11.77 9.23 -30.93
C MET A 227 12.86 9.04 -29.86
N GLN A 228 13.98 9.76 -29.99
CA GLN A 228 15.25 9.33 -29.39
C GLN A 228 15.47 9.66 -27.89
N ASN A 229 14.75 10.59 -27.28
CA ASN A 229 15.33 11.22 -26.07
C ASN A 229 14.77 10.70 -24.73
N TRP A 230 13.58 10.09 -24.70
CA TRP A 230 12.87 9.78 -23.43
C TRP A 230 12.28 8.37 -23.38
N THR A 231 12.31 7.67 -24.50
CA THR A 231 11.67 6.38 -24.73
C THR A 231 12.15 5.29 -23.77
N LEU A 232 13.47 5.18 -23.58
CA LEU A 232 14.05 4.20 -22.67
C LEU A 232 13.65 4.48 -21.21
N SER A 233 13.61 5.75 -20.82
CA SER A 233 13.22 6.17 -19.47
C SER A 233 11.76 5.78 -19.16
N TYR A 234 10.84 6.02 -20.09
CA TYR A 234 9.44 5.61 -19.94
C TYR A 234 9.29 4.09 -19.87
N PHE A 235 10.01 3.35 -20.71
CA PHE A 235 9.99 1.89 -20.69
C PHE A 235 10.49 1.33 -19.34
N VAL A 236 11.63 1.81 -18.85
CA VAL A 236 12.19 1.39 -17.55
C VAL A 236 11.26 1.75 -16.40
N ALA A 237 10.68 2.96 -16.41
CA ALA A 237 9.70 3.37 -15.41
C ALA A 237 8.45 2.47 -15.44
N GLY A 238 7.99 2.08 -16.62
CA GLY A 238 6.89 1.13 -16.80
C GLY A 238 7.21 -0.25 -16.22
N LEU A 239 8.40 -0.78 -16.46
CA LEU A 239 8.84 -2.07 -15.90
C LEU A 239 8.91 -2.03 -14.36
N LEU A 240 9.47 -0.96 -13.78
CA LEU A 240 9.55 -0.79 -12.33
C LEU A 240 8.15 -0.73 -11.70
N ALA A 241 7.23 0.04 -12.28
CA ALA A 241 5.84 0.10 -11.85
C ALA A 241 5.16 -1.29 -11.92
N GLY A 242 5.47 -2.06 -12.96
CA GLY A 242 4.98 -3.44 -13.12
C GLY A 242 5.47 -4.38 -12.02
N VAL A 243 6.77 -4.31 -11.68
CA VAL A 243 7.34 -5.10 -10.57
C VAL A 243 6.66 -4.75 -9.25
N ILE A 244 6.46 -3.46 -8.96
CA ILE A 244 5.75 -3.00 -7.76
C ILE A 244 4.34 -3.58 -7.71
N ALA A 245 3.59 -3.52 -8.81
CA ALA A 245 2.25 -4.07 -8.88
C ALA A 245 2.23 -5.60 -8.63
N VAL A 246 3.16 -6.35 -9.23
CA VAL A 246 3.27 -7.81 -9.03
C VAL A 246 3.62 -8.15 -7.57
N VAL A 247 4.56 -7.43 -6.96
CA VAL A 247 4.93 -7.63 -5.56
C VAL A 247 3.75 -7.33 -4.63
N ALA A 248 3.01 -6.25 -4.90
CA ALA A 248 1.82 -5.89 -4.14
C ALA A 248 0.73 -6.96 -4.22
N VAL A 249 0.46 -7.53 -5.41
CA VAL A 249 -0.47 -8.65 -5.58
C VAL A 249 0.00 -9.91 -4.87
N ARG A 250 1.29 -10.27 -4.98
CA ARG A 250 1.85 -11.44 -4.30
C ARG A 250 1.74 -11.33 -2.78
N LYS A 251 2.01 -10.14 -2.23
CA LYS A 251 1.87 -9.88 -0.79
C LYS A 251 0.42 -9.95 -0.34
N ALA A 252 -0.51 -9.42 -1.14
CA ALA A 252 -1.94 -9.53 -0.89
C ALA A 252 -2.41 -10.99 -0.83
N ARG A 253 -1.98 -11.84 -1.77
CA ARG A 253 -2.33 -13.27 -1.82
C ARG A 253 -1.75 -14.11 -0.67
N ARG A 254 -0.65 -13.68 -0.05
CA ARG A 254 -0.06 -14.37 1.12
C ARG A 254 -0.74 -13.99 2.44
N ALA A 255 -1.52 -12.91 2.44
CA ALA A 255 -2.22 -12.39 3.61
C ALA A 255 -3.69 -12.86 3.67
N THR A 256 -4.13 -13.62 2.68
CA THR A 256 -5.41 -14.34 2.60
C THR A 256 -5.17 -15.81 2.85
#